data_AF-A0A958JZX1-F1
#
_entry.id   AF-A0A958JZX1-F1
#
_cell.length_a   1.000
_cell.length_b   1.000
_cell.length_c   1.000
_cell.angle_alpha   90.00
_cell.angle_beta   90.00
_cell.angle_gamma   90.00
#
_symmetry.space_group_name_H-M   'P 1'
#
loop_
_entity.id
_entity.type
_entity.pdbx_description
1 polymer ?
#
loop_
_entity_poly.entity_id
_entity_poly.type
_entity_poly.pdbx_seq_one_letter_code
_entity_poly.pdbx_strand_id
1 'polypeptide(L)'
;SEEAFRSSYHSRVKKVLTTDASNLDILQELVATYEDLCEQGKKLRGKSIVVTQAKGGVGASTIAAGLSQASASSGATTLLWDLDIESRDVTRALDCPAFSNVAFRRILEEKEKLSRQSFRECCYPLDTSFHILPPPNSMAACMDMIGNIECLPLVQRIFHLANATHENVIVDTAGRLSPT
;
A
#
# COMPACT_ATOMS: atom_id res chain seq x y z
N SER A 1 20.03 -30.32 -9.04
CA SER A 1 20.05 -31.79 -9.25
C SER A 1 19.07 -32.14 -10.36
N GLU A 2 19.34 -33.20 -11.12
CA GLU A 2 18.52 -33.64 -12.26
C GLU A 2 17.05 -33.94 -11.88
N GLU A 3 16.82 -34.37 -10.64
CA GLU A 3 15.47 -34.58 -10.08
C GLU A 3 14.66 -33.28 -9.96
N ALA A 4 15.29 -32.16 -9.57
CA ALA A 4 14.60 -30.87 -9.45
C ALA A 4 14.15 -30.36 -10.82
N PHE A 5 14.96 -30.59 -11.86
CA PHE A 5 14.63 -30.24 -13.24
C PHE A 5 13.48 -31.10 -13.78
N ARG A 6 13.47 -32.42 -13.52
CA ARG A 6 12.36 -33.31 -13.92
C ARG A 6 11.06 -32.99 -13.17
N SER A 7 11.16 -32.69 -11.87
CA SER A 7 10.00 -32.28 -11.06
C SER A 7 9.38 -30.97 -11.56
N SER A 8 10.22 -30.01 -11.96
CA SER A 8 9.77 -28.70 -12.47
C SER A 8 8.85 -28.80 -13.70
N TYR A 9 9.07 -29.82 -14.55
CA TYR A 9 8.30 -30.07 -15.77
C TYR A 9 6.83 -30.40 -15.47
N HIS A 10 6.56 -31.04 -14.33
CA HIS A 10 5.20 -31.40 -13.91
C HIS A 10 4.47 -30.26 -13.18
N SER A 11 5.21 -29.31 -12.59
CA SER A 11 4.67 -28.21 -11.78
C SER A 11 4.39 -26.91 -12.55
N ARG A 12 4.38 -26.93 -13.89
CA ARG A 12 4.22 -25.72 -14.75
C ARG A 12 5.24 -24.61 -14.44
N VAL A 13 6.44 -24.99 -14.02
CA VAL A 13 7.52 -24.02 -13.80
C VAL A 13 7.89 -23.43 -15.16
N LYS A 14 7.78 -22.10 -15.30
CA LYS A 14 8.09 -21.41 -16.56
C LYS A 14 9.57 -21.49 -16.91
N LYS A 15 10.46 -21.46 -15.90
CA LYS A 15 11.91 -21.50 -16.10
C LYS A 15 12.63 -21.99 -14.86
N VAL A 16 13.70 -22.74 -15.06
CA VAL A 16 14.58 -23.26 -14.00
C VAL A 16 15.92 -22.57 -14.14
N LEU A 17 16.36 -21.87 -13.09
CA LEU A 17 17.69 -21.31 -13.00
C LEU A 17 18.61 -22.31 -12.31
N THR A 18 19.84 -22.42 -12.80
CA THR A 18 20.87 -23.26 -12.20
C THR A 18 21.45 -22.59 -10.96
N THR A 19 22.04 -23.37 -10.06
CA THR A 19 22.62 -22.86 -8.81
C THR A 19 23.88 -22.01 -9.02
N ASP A 20 24.48 -22.08 -10.21
CA ASP A 20 25.61 -21.30 -10.68
C ASP A 20 25.20 -20.11 -11.58
N ALA A 21 23.91 -19.83 -11.71
CA ALA A 21 23.42 -18.69 -12.49
C ALA A 21 24.02 -17.38 -11.96
N SER A 22 24.44 -16.50 -12.88
CA SER A 22 24.98 -15.21 -12.49
C SER A 22 23.88 -14.31 -11.93
N ASN A 23 24.25 -13.34 -11.10
CA ASN A 23 23.30 -12.33 -10.61
C ASN A 23 22.59 -11.58 -11.75
N LEU A 24 23.27 -11.41 -12.89
CA LEU A 24 22.71 -10.77 -14.07
C LEU A 24 21.63 -11.64 -14.72
N ASP A 25 21.88 -12.94 -14.85
CA ASP A 25 20.89 -13.89 -15.41
C ASP A 25 19.65 -13.95 -14.52
N ILE A 26 19.84 -14.00 -13.19
CA ILE A 26 18.73 -13.96 -12.23
C ILE A 26 17.91 -12.68 -12.39
N LEU A 27 18.57 -11.53 -12.50
CA LEU A 27 17.92 -10.24 -12.72
C LEU A 27 17.15 -10.19 -14.03
N GLN A 28 17.76 -10.65 -15.13
CA GLN A 28 17.14 -10.69 -16.45
C GLN A 28 15.89 -11.57 -16.45
N GLU A 29 15.95 -12.74 -15.81
CA GLU A 29 14.78 -13.61 -15.70
C GLU A 29 13.66 -13.03 -14.83
N LEU A 30 14.02 -12.33 -13.76
CA LEU A 30 13.05 -11.60 -12.92
C LEU A 30 12.34 -10.50 -13.72
N VAL A 31 13.09 -9.74 -14.51
CA VAL A 31 12.55 -8.67 -15.36
C VAL A 31 11.66 -9.25 -16.45
N ALA A 32 12.12 -10.29 -17.17
CA ALA A 32 11.32 -10.94 -18.21
C ALA A 32 10.03 -11.53 -17.64
N THR A 33 10.09 -12.17 -16.47
CA THR A 33 8.90 -12.70 -15.77
C THR A 33 7.95 -11.57 -15.37
N TYR A 34 8.47 -10.43 -14.95
CA TYR A 34 7.68 -9.26 -14.59
C TYR A 34 6.93 -8.70 -15.81
N GLU A 35 7.61 -8.56 -16.95
CA GLU A 35 7.03 -8.10 -18.22
C GLU A 35 5.91 -9.04 -18.70
N ASP A 36 6.19 -10.34 -18.72
CA ASP A 36 5.25 -11.43 -19.05
C ASP A 36 3.94 -11.36 -18.24
N LEU A 37 4.05 -10.99 -16.96
CA LEU A 37 2.91 -10.90 -16.05
C LEU A 37 2.11 -9.61 -16.30
N CYS A 38 2.81 -8.51 -16.58
CA CYS A 38 2.17 -7.25 -16.96
C CYS A 38 1.39 -7.39 -18.27
N GLU A 39 1.96 -8.05 -19.29
CA GLU A 39 1.31 -8.30 -20.59
C GLU A 39 0.05 -9.17 -20.47
N GLN A 40 0.04 -10.15 -19.57
CA GLN A 40 -1.12 -11.01 -19.29
C GLN A 40 -2.24 -10.28 -18.54
N GLY A 41 -2.11 -8.98 -18.27
CA GLY A 41 -3.05 -8.22 -17.44
C GLY A 41 -3.09 -8.69 -15.99
N LYS A 42 -2.20 -9.61 -15.59
CA LYS A 42 -2.02 -9.99 -14.20
C LYS A 42 -1.34 -8.83 -13.52
N LYS A 43 -2.14 -8.03 -12.81
CA LYS A 43 -1.57 -6.95 -12.02
C LYS A 43 -0.75 -7.59 -10.90
N LEU A 44 0.57 -7.50 -11.03
CA LEU A 44 1.54 -7.75 -9.96
C LEU A 44 1.40 -6.76 -8.79
N ARG A 45 0.52 -5.77 -8.93
CA ARG A 45 0.30 -4.66 -8.01
C ARG A 45 -1.19 -4.48 -7.77
N GLY A 46 -1.55 -4.15 -6.54
CA GLY A 46 -2.89 -3.72 -6.17
C GLY A 46 -3.42 -2.61 -7.07
N LYS A 47 -4.74 -2.55 -7.19
CA LYS A 47 -5.45 -1.45 -7.82
C LYS A 47 -5.57 -0.31 -6.81
N SER A 48 -4.97 0.84 -7.14
CA SER A 48 -5.16 2.06 -6.35
C SER A 48 -6.37 2.85 -6.85
N ILE A 49 -7.20 3.34 -5.92
CA ILE A 49 -8.37 4.19 -6.18
C ILE A 49 -8.26 5.38 -5.23
N VAL A 50 -8.19 6.59 -5.77
CA VAL A 50 -8.17 7.82 -4.97
C VAL A 50 -9.58 8.40 -4.95
N VAL A 51 -10.10 8.62 -3.75
CA VAL A 51 -11.37 9.30 -3.50
C VAL A 51 -11.05 10.73 -3.05
N THR A 52 -11.59 11.70 -3.78
CA THR A 52 -11.38 13.12 -3.52
C THR A 52 -12.68 13.89 -3.72
N GLN A 53 -12.73 15.11 -3.22
CA GLN A 53 -13.92 15.96 -3.25
C GLN A 53 -13.55 17.40 -3.58
N ALA A 54 -14.40 18.10 -4.33
CA ALA A 54 -14.22 19.52 -4.62
C ALA A 54 -14.66 20.43 -3.46
N LYS A 55 -15.42 19.87 -2.49
CA LYS A 55 -15.96 20.59 -1.34
C LYS A 55 -16.08 19.63 -0.15
N GLY A 56 -15.81 20.12 1.05
CA GLY A 56 -16.05 19.35 2.28
C GLY A 56 -17.54 19.05 2.50
N GLY A 57 -17.81 17.90 3.12
CA GLY A 57 -19.17 17.49 3.49
C GLY A 57 -20.00 16.83 2.39
N VAL A 58 -19.39 16.44 1.26
CA VAL A 58 -20.10 15.71 0.17
C VAL A 58 -20.09 14.18 0.38
N GLY A 59 -19.49 13.70 1.47
CA GLY A 59 -19.46 12.29 1.83
C GLY A 59 -18.35 11.47 1.16
N ALA A 60 -17.28 12.09 0.66
CA ALA A 60 -16.16 11.37 0.05
C ALA A 60 -15.51 10.34 0.98
N SER A 61 -15.23 10.74 2.23
CA SER A 61 -14.74 9.85 3.29
C SER A 61 -15.67 8.66 3.54
N THR A 62 -16.98 8.87 3.55
CA THR A 62 -17.98 7.80 3.68
C THR A 62 -17.96 6.86 2.46
N ILE A 63 -17.83 7.40 1.25
CA ILE A 63 -17.69 6.61 0.03
C ILE A 63 -16.40 5.79 0.06
N ALA A 64 -15.27 6.38 0.49
CA ALA A 64 -13.99 5.68 0.62
C ALA A 64 -14.09 4.51 1.60
N ALA A 65 -14.68 4.74 2.77
CA ALA A 65 -14.92 3.69 3.77
C ALA A 65 -15.83 2.58 3.23
N GLY A 66 -16.99 2.94 2.65
CA GLY A 66 -17.95 1.98 2.09
C GLY A 66 -17.38 1.17 0.92
N LEU A 67 -16.64 1.80 0.02
CA LEU A 67 -15.96 1.13 -1.09
C LEU A 67 -14.92 0.13 -0.57
N SER A 68 -14.16 0.51 0.45
CA SER A 68 -13.16 -0.37 1.05
C SER A 68 -13.80 -1.58 1.73
N GLN A 69 -14.90 -1.36 2.45
CA GLN A 69 -15.62 -2.45 3.09
C GLN A 69 -16.30 -3.38 2.09
N ALA A 70 -16.89 -2.85 1.02
CA ALA A 70 -17.46 -3.65 -0.07
C ALA A 70 -16.37 -4.48 -0.79
N SER A 71 -15.20 -3.88 -1.05
CA SER A 71 -14.03 -4.56 -1.60
C SER A 71 -13.57 -5.70 -0.70
N ALA A 72 -13.39 -5.46 0.59
CA ALA A 72 -13.00 -6.48 1.55
C ALA A 72 -14.04 -7.62 1.65
N SER A 73 -15.33 -7.27 1.65
CA SER A 73 -16.44 -8.25 1.68
C SER A 73 -16.51 -9.13 0.43
N SER A 74 -15.94 -8.67 -0.70
CA SER A 74 -15.80 -9.50 -1.91
C SER A 74 -14.63 -10.49 -1.87
N GLY A 75 -13.88 -10.51 -0.76
CA GLY A 75 -12.74 -11.39 -0.52
C GLY A 75 -11.38 -10.78 -0.89
N ALA A 76 -11.35 -9.55 -1.39
CA ALA A 76 -10.11 -8.88 -1.77
C ALA A 76 -9.37 -8.31 -0.54
N THR A 77 -8.06 -8.53 -0.48
CA THR A 77 -7.21 -7.84 0.51
C THR A 77 -7.20 -6.34 0.22
N THR A 78 -7.71 -5.56 1.18
CA THR A 78 -8.05 -4.14 0.98
C THR A 78 -7.38 -3.26 2.01
N LEU A 79 -6.72 -2.21 1.54
CA LEU A 79 -6.20 -1.12 2.36
C LEU A 79 -7.03 0.14 2.12
N LEU A 80 -7.48 0.78 3.20
CA LEU A 80 -7.97 2.15 3.21
C LEU A 80 -6.89 3.06 3.78
N TRP A 81 -6.35 3.97 2.99
CA TRP A 81 -5.38 4.95 3.44
C TRP A 81 -6.07 6.28 3.69
N ASP A 82 -6.10 6.72 4.94
CA ASP A 82 -6.60 8.03 5.32
C ASP A 82 -5.47 9.07 5.19
N LEU A 83 -5.55 9.90 4.14
CA LEU A 83 -4.70 11.06 3.91
C LEU A 83 -5.40 12.39 4.26
N ASP A 84 -6.63 12.36 4.79
CA ASP A 84 -7.26 13.56 5.34
C ASP A 84 -6.77 13.78 6.77
N ILE A 85 -5.56 14.32 6.86
CA ILE A 85 -4.85 14.61 8.10
C ILE A 85 -5.62 15.57 9.02
N GLU A 86 -6.36 16.52 8.42
CA GLU A 86 -7.03 17.60 9.12
C GLU A 86 -8.28 17.10 9.83
N SER A 87 -9.19 16.44 9.09
CA SER A 87 -10.47 15.98 9.63
C SER A 87 -10.36 14.60 10.30
N ARG A 88 -9.55 13.72 9.70
CA ARG A 88 -9.40 12.29 10.04
C ARG A 88 -10.75 11.57 10.14
N ASP A 89 -11.73 12.02 9.35
CA ASP A 89 -13.12 11.60 9.49
C ASP A 89 -13.27 10.08 9.29
N VAL A 90 -12.53 9.49 8.35
CA VAL A 90 -12.54 8.02 8.12
C VAL A 90 -11.97 7.27 9.30
N THR A 91 -10.77 7.63 9.76
CA THR A 91 -10.12 6.97 10.92
C THR A 91 -11.03 7.02 12.15
N ARG A 92 -11.68 8.16 12.39
CA ARG A 92 -12.61 8.35 13.51
C ARG A 92 -13.90 7.57 13.34
N ALA A 93 -14.46 7.53 12.13
CA ALA A 93 -15.71 6.82 11.85
C ALA A 93 -15.57 5.29 11.98
N LEU A 94 -14.38 4.75 11.73
CA LEU A 94 -14.08 3.32 11.82
C LEU A 94 -13.57 2.89 13.20
N ASP A 95 -13.70 3.76 14.21
CA ASP A 95 -13.26 3.53 15.60
C ASP A 95 -11.79 3.04 15.70
N CYS A 96 -10.96 3.46 14.73
CA CYS A 96 -9.53 3.24 14.81
C CYS A 96 -8.97 4.17 15.89
N PRO A 97 -8.12 3.70 16.82
CA PRO A 97 -7.58 4.55 17.88
C PRO A 97 -6.84 5.76 17.26
N ALA A 98 -7.48 6.93 17.29
CA ALA A 98 -7.16 8.09 16.43
C ALA A 98 -5.77 8.73 16.64
N PHE A 99 -4.94 8.16 17.53
CA PHE A 99 -3.63 8.67 17.94
C PHE A 99 -2.59 7.56 18.20
N SER A 100 -2.80 6.34 17.69
CA SER A 100 -1.92 5.20 18.01
C SER A 100 -0.82 4.93 16.99
N ASN A 101 -0.78 5.61 15.83
CA ASN A 101 0.19 5.30 14.78
C ASN A 101 1.60 5.86 15.07
N VAL A 102 2.17 5.41 16.18
CA VAL A 102 3.53 5.69 16.63
C VAL A 102 4.54 5.18 15.59
N ALA A 103 4.27 4.01 15.00
CA ALA A 103 5.13 3.43 13.97
C ALA A 103 5.31 4.39 12.78
N PHE A 104 4.20 4.98 12.29
CA PHE A 104 4.30 5.92 11.17
C PHE A 104 4.99 7.23 11.57
N ARG A 105 4.74 7.75 12.78
CA ARG A 105 5.48 8.90 13.32
C ARG A 105 6.99 8.65 13.33
N ARG A 106 7.46 7.49 13.80
CA ARG A 106 8.91 7.16 13.86
C ARG A 106 9.55 7.16 12.48
N ILE A 107 8.84 6.69 11.46
CA ILE A 107 9.32 6.70 10.08
C ILE A 107 9.50 8.13 9.56
N LEU A 108 8.59 9.03 9.90
CA LEU A 108 8.62 10.43 9.44
C LEU A 108 9.61 11.30 10.23
N GLU A 109 9.52 11.28 11.57
CA GLU A 109 10.27 12.17 12.46
C GLU A 109 11.62 11.59 12.87
N GLU A 110 11.68 10.29 13.19
CA GLU A 110 12.89 9.61 13.65
C GLU A 110 13.69 8.98 12.50
N LYS A 111 13.21 9.14 11.26
CA LYS A 111 13.82 8.66 10.01
C LYS A 111 14.09 7.15 10.02
N GLU A 112 13.26 6.38 10.73
CA GLU A 112 13.31 4.93 10.68
C GLU A 112 13.06 4.40 9.26
N LYS A 113 13.74 3.31 8.89
CA LYS A 113 13.64 2.74 7.55
C LYS A 113 12.27 2.12 7.31
N LEU A 114 11.57 2.60 6.28
CA LEU A 114 10.31 1.99 5.82
C LEU A 114 10.56 0.65 5.08
N SER A 115 10.19 -0.44 5.74
CA SER A 115 10.25 -1.82 5.28
C SER A 115 8.84 -2.41 5.13
N ARG A 116 8.70 -3.63 4.58
CA ARG A 116 7.39 -4.33 4.56
C ARG A 116 6.84 -4.57 5.97
N GLN A 117 7.73 -4.83 6.94
CA GLN A 117 7.34 -5.12 8.32
C GLN A 117 6.87 -3.84 9.01
N SER A 118 7.68 -2.77 8.97
CA SER A 118 7.29 -1.49 9.58
C SER A 118 6.06 -0.86 8.90
N PHE A 119 5.86 -1.08 7.60
CA PHE A 119 4.61 -0.70 6.93
C PHE A 119 3.38 -1.41 7.50
N ARG A 120 3.48 -2.72 7.79
CA ARG A 120 2.38 -3.47 8.42
C ARG A 120 2.10 -2.95 9.83
N GLU A 121 3.12 -2.57 10.58
CA GLU A 121 2.98 -1.97 11.91
C GLU A 121 2.30 -0.59 11.87
N CYS A 122 2.41 0.13 10.74
CA CYS A 122 1.64 1.35 10.51
C CYS A 122 0.17 1.09 10.16
N CYS A 123 -0.19 -0.12 9.73
CA CYS A 123 -1.55 -0.46 9.32
C CYS A 123 -2.32 -1.04 10.52
N TYR A 124 -3.53 -0.53 10.75
CA TYR A 124 -4.45 -1.07 11.74
C TYR A 124 -5.43 -2.06 11.07
N PRO A 125 -5.54 -3.30 11.56
CA PRO A 125 -6.49 -4.27 11.02
C PRO A 125 -7.91 -3.93 11.50
N LEU A 126 -8.84 -3.75 10.55
CA LEU A 126 -10.28 -3.66 10.81
C LEU A 126 -10.96 -5.03 10.68
N ASP A 127 -10.41 -5.89 9.82
CA ASP A 127 -10.75 -7.31 9.66
C ASP A 127 -9.54 -8.07 9.07
N THR A 128 -9.66 -9.38 8.89
CA THR A 128 -8.66 -10.29 8.32
C THR A 128 -8.13 -9.83 6.96
N SER A 129 -9.01 -9.31 6.10
CA SER A 129 -8.68 -8.82 4.76
C SER A 129 -8.80 -7.30 4.62
N PHE A 130 -9.12 -6.57 5.70
CA PHE A 130 -9.39 -5.13 5.66
C PHE A 130 -8.50 -4.39 6.65
N HIS A 131 -7.64 -3.52 6.13
CA HIS A 131 -6.74 -2.70 6.93
C HIS A 131 -6.96 -1.22 6.65
N ILE A 132 -6.69 -0.39 7.64
CA ILE A 132 -6.59 1.06 7.49
C ILE A 132 -5.15 1.51 7.76
N LEU A 133 -4.62 2.41 6.94
CA LEU A 133 -3.43 3.18 7.25
C LEU A 133 -3.87 4.57 7.73
N PRO A 134 -3.97 4.78 9.06
CA PRO A 134 -4.34 6.09 9.60
C PRO A 134 -3.16 7.07 9.53
N PRO A 135 -3.40 8.39 9.61
CA PRO A 135 -2.35 9.39 9.66
C PRO A 135 -1.39 9.17 10.84
N PRO A 136 -0.17 9.73 10.77
CA PRO A 136 0.75 9.76 11.90
C PRO A 136 0.10 10.38 13.15
N ASN A 137 0.51 9.90 14.33
CA ASN A 137 -0.03 10.40 15.60
C ASN A 137 0.58 11.72 16.11
N SER A 138 1.24 12.48 15.22
CA SER A 138 1.83 13.78 15.51
C SER A 138 1.40 14.77 14.43
N MET A 139 1.00 15.98 14.83
CA MET A 139 0.64 17.04 13.88
C MET A 139 1.87 17.49 13.06
N ALA A 140 3.07 17.46 13.64
CA ALA A 140 4.30 17.79 12.93
C ALA A 140 4.58 16.76 11.82
N ALA A 141 4.63 15.47 12.14
CA ALA A 141 4.75 14.38 11.15
C ALA A 141 3.67 14.46 10.06
N CYS A 142 2.45 14.81 10.45
CA CYS A 142 1.35 15.01 9.53
C CYS A 142 1.62 16.14 8.53
N MET A 143 2.00 17.32 9.01
CA MET A 143 2.33 18.47 8.16
C MET A 143 3.53 18.19 7.25
N ASP A 144 4.55 17.48 7.76
CA ASP A 144 5.68 17.03 6.94
C ASP A 144 5.20 16.13 5.78
N MET A 145 4.30 15.18 6.05
CA MET A 145 3.82 14.25 5.04
C MET A 145 3.09 14.93 3.86
N ILE A 146 2.31 15.99 4.12
CA ILE A 146 1.51 16.68 3.08
C ILE A 146 2.20 17.91 2.49
N GLY A 147 3.04 18.60 3.28
CA GLY A 147 3.60 19.90 2.92
C GLY A 147 5.08 19.89 2.58
N ASN A 148 5.83 18.84 2.97
CA ASN A 148 7.26 18.76 2.70
C ASN A 148 7.54 17.87 1.47
N ILE A 149 8.06 18.48 0.39
CA ILE A 149 8.42 17.77 -0.83
C ILE A 149 9.48 16.69 -0.60
N GLU A 150 10.31 16.82 0.43
CA GLU A 150 11.30 15.80 0.82
C GLU A 150 10.65 14.49 1.30
N CYS A 151 9.36 14.52 1.68
CA CYS A 151 8.60 13.34 2.03
C CYS A 151 8.02 12.60 0.82
N LEU A 152 8.10 13.15 -0.39
CA LEU A 152 7.57 12.51 -1.60
C LEU A 152 8.13 11.10 -1.85
N PRO A 153 9.45 10.83 -1.71
CA PRO A 153 9.98 9.47 -1.86
C PRO A 153 9.40 8.48 -0.83
N LEU A 154 9.10 8.96 0.38
CA LEU A 154 8.47 8.15 1.42
C LEU A 154 7.02 7.82 1.05
N VAL A 155 6.23 8.82 0.62
CA VAL A 155 4.84 8.62 0.17
C VAL A 155 4.79 7.65 -1.02
N GLN A 156 5.70 7.80 -1.99
CA GLN A 156 5.86 6.86 -3.10
C GLN A 156 6.19 5.45 -2.62
N ARG A 157 7.07 5.33 -1.62
CA ARG A 157 7.43 4.04 -1.02
C ARG A 157 6.24 3.38 -0.32
N ILE A 158 5.43 4.15 0.42
CA ILE A 158 4.19 3.68 1.06
C ILE A 158 3.22 3.15 0.00
N PHE A 159 2.96 3.93 -1.07
CA PHE A 159 2.14 3.48 -2.20
C PHE A 159 2.64 2.17 -2.81
N HIS A 160 3.96 2.03 -2.95
CA HIS A 160 4.57 0.84 -3.51
C HIS A 160 4.37 -0.38 -2.61
N LEU A 161 4.50 -0.20 -1.29
CA LEU A 161 4.29 -1.27 -0.31
C LEU A 161 2.81 -1.64 -0.21
N ALA A 162 1.91 -0.66 -0.19
CA ALA A 162 0.46 -0.87 -0.22
C ALA A 162 0.04 -1.73 -1.41
N ASN A 163 0.44 -1.34 -2.62
CA ASN A 163 0.15 -2.11 -3.84
C ASN A 163 0.87 -3.46 -3.90
N ALA A 164 1.96 -3.66 -3.15
CA ALA A 164 2.65 -4.94 -3.08
C ALA A 164 2.11 -5.87 -1.98
N THR A 165 1.12 -5.42 -1.20
CA THR A 165 0.58 -6.15 -0.03
C THR A 165 -0.94 -6.27 -0.04
N HIS A 166 -1.64 -5.44 -0.82
CA HIS A 166 -3.09 -5.43 -0.93
C HIS A 166 -3.49 -5.45 -2.41
N GLU A 167 -4.59 -6.13 -2.71
CA GLU A 167 -5.20 -6.16 -4.04
C GLU A 167 -5.93 -4.86 -4.38
N ASN A 168 -6.53 -4.21 -3.39
CA ASN A 168 -7.17 -2.90 -3.54
C ASN A 168 -6.63 -1.92 -2.50
N VAL A 169 -6.23 -0.74 -2.97
CA VAL A 169 -5.76 0.38 -2.14
C VAL A 169 -6.68 1.56 -2.39
N ILE A 170 -7.55 1.86 -1.45
CA ILE A 170 -8.44 3.03 -1.49
C ILE A 170 -7.76 4.13 -0.71
N VAL A 171 -7.67 5.33 -1.28
CA VAL A 171 -7.04 6.48 -0.64
C VAL A 171 -8.08 7.56 -0.45
N ASP A 172 -8.37 7.90 0.80
CA ASP A 172 -9.21 9.05 1.15
C ASP A 172 -8.34 10.30 1.23
N THR A 173 -8.73 11.37 0.54
CA THR A 173 -7.97 12.63 0.51
C THR A 173 -8.85 13.78 0.95
N ALA A 174 -8.23 14.78 1.59
CA ALA A 174 -8.89 16.03 1.89
C ALA A 174 -9.42 16.70 0.62
N GLY A 175 -10.44 17.56 0.78
CA GLY A 175 -11.08 18.26 -0.34
C GLY A 175 -10.22 19.31 -1.06
N ARG A 176 -8.96 19.49 -0.64
CA ARG A 176 -8.00 20.38 -1.30
C ARG A 176 -6.76 19.59 -1.67
N LEU A 177 -6.59 19.34 -2.96
CA LEU A 177 -5.32 18.96 -3.57
C LEU A 177 -4.69 20.22 -4.15
N SER A 178 -4.22 21.14 -3.30
CA SER A 178 -3.52 22.34 -3.75
C SER A 178 -2.11 22.36 -3.18
N PRO A 179 -1.06 22.53 -4.01
CA PRO A 179 0.22 22.99 -3.49
C PRO A 179 -0.01 24.41 -2.99
N THR A 180 0.11 24.63 -1.68
CA THR A 180 0.26 25.99 -1.14
C THR A 180 1.60 26.58 -1.54
#